data_AF-A0A9E5Q2V3-F1
#
_entry.id   AF-A0A9E5Q2V3-F1
#
_cell.length_a   1.000
_cell.length_b   1.000
_cell.length_c   1.000
_cell.angle_alpha   90.00
_cell.angle_beta   90.00
_cell.angle_gamma   90.00
#
_symmetry.space_group_name_H-M   'P 1'
#
loop_
_entity.id
_entity.type
_entity.pdbx_description
1 polymer ?
#
loop_
_entity_poly.entity_id
_entity_poly.type
_entity_poly.pdbx_seq_one_letter_code
_entity_poly.pdbx_strand_id
1 'polypeptide(L)'
;GTIPYPSWNELRNEAREVKPVIILTVTDDTGDIVRRLTAPAGAGFHRIAWDLRYPPSNPVDISEKKTDNPFADEPTGPMVVPGTYAVSMAKRVRGETTPLGEPQSFQTVPLGTATLAAEDKQVLLAFQQKTARLQRAVLGAQKAADEAQNRINYIRQAILDAPDANKAWLNDVRDLEVRLKDLQLELSGDPVKSKHNAPTAPSIVDRVQSVVYGHWASTSPPTQTHRDAYQIAADEFKVVLGKLQTLIEVDLPKLEQKLEEAGAPYTPGRVPRWKPE
;
A
#
# COMPACT_ATOMS: atom_id res chain seq x y z
N GLY A 1 6.86 51.46 -16.95
CA GLY A 1 5.95 50.90 -15.94
C GLY A 1 6.73 49.95 -15.07
N THR A 2 6.65 50.08 -13.76
CA THR A 2 7.28 49.17 -12.80
C THR A 2 6.52 47.85 -12.79
N ILE A 3 7.21 46.73 -13.04
CA ILE A 3 6.63 45.40 -12.87
C ILE A 3 6.44 45.18 -11.36
N PRO A 4 5.20 45.03 -10.86
CA PRO A 4 4.98 44.82 -9.44
C PRO A 4 5.61 43.48 -9.01
N TYR A 5 6.41 43.52 -7.94
CA TYR A 5 7.00 42.32 -7.36
C TYR A 5 6.02 41.68 -6.37
N PRO A 6 5.82 40.35 -6.37
CA PRO A 6 4.92 39.68 -5.44
C PRO A 6 5.36 39.87 -3.97
N SER A 7 4.39 39.95 -3.07
CA SER A 7 4.63 39.91 -1.64
C SER A 7 5.17 38.54 -1.19
N TRP A 8 5.88 38.49 -0.06
CA TRP A 8 6.32 37.22 0.54
C TRP A 8 5.18 36.27 0.87
N ASN A 9 3.97 36.79 1.14
CA ASN A 9 2.81 35.95 1.35
C ASN A 9 2.33 35.30 0.06
N GLU A 10 2.34 36.02 -1.06
CA GLU A 10 2.02 35.47 -2.38
C GLU A 10 3.04 34.40 -2.78
N LEU A 11 4.35 34.65 -2.61
CA LEU A 11 5.39 33.66 -2.89
C LEU A 11 5.27 32.41 -2.02
N ARG A 12 4.90 32.55 -0.73
CA ARG A 12 4.64 31.39 0.15
C ARG A 12 3.39 30.61 -0.26
N ASN A 13 2.34 31.32 -0.66
CA ASN A 13 1.11 30.68 -1.15
C ASN A 13 1.38 29.92 -2.45
N GLU A 14 2.15 30.52 -3.36
CA GLU A 14 2.62 29.91 -4.60
C GLU A 14 3.49 28.67 -4.32
N ALA A 15 4.48 28.77 -3.43
CA ALA A 15 5.36 27.66 -3.06
C ALA A 15 4.61 26.48 -2.39
N ARG A 16 3.46 26.75 -1.75
CA ARG A 16 2.58 25.75 -1.14
C ARG A 16 1.48 25.26 -2.08
N GLU A 17 1.39 25.82 -3.29
CA GLU A 17 0.35 25.47 -4.24
C GLU A 17 0.59 24.06 -4.79
N VAL A 18 -0.39 23.18 -4.57
CA VAL A 18 -0.37 21.84 -5.17
C VAL A 18 -0.64 21.99 -6.67
N LYS A 19 0.24 21.40 -7.49
CA LYS A 19 0.09 21.44 -8.94
C LYS A 19 -1.31 20.97 -9.36
N PRO A 20 -2.00 21.70 -10.24
CA PRO A 20 -3.27 21.26 -10.80
C PRO A 20 -3.18 19.86 -11.41
N VAL A 21 -4.22 19.06 -11.19
CA VAL A 21 -4.30 17.69 -11.73
C VAL A 21 -5.68 17.44 -12.33
N ILE A 22 -5.72 16.73 -13.44
CA ILE A 22 -6.98 16.19 -13.99
C ILE A 22 -7.23 14.84 -13.35
N ILE A 23 -8.46 14.60 -12.90
CA ILE A 23 -8.91 13.33 -12.34
C ILE A 23 -9.97 12.78 -13.28
N LEU A 24 -9.72 11.59 -13.82
CA LEU A 24 -10.72 10.80 -14.52
C LEU A 24 -11.27 9.76 -13.55
N THR A 25 -12.59 9.71 -13.39
CA THR A 25 -13.27 8.74 -12.52
C THR A 25 -14.07 7.79 -13.38
N VAL A 26 -13.74 6.51 -13.33
CA VAL A 26 -14.48 5.44 -13.99
C VAL A 26 -15.47 4.84 -13.00
N THR A 27 -16.73 4.74 -13.39
CA THR A 27 -17.80 4.09 -12.64
C THR A 27 -18.41 2.94 -13.44
N ASP A 28 -18.95 1.95 -12.75
CA ASP A 28 -19.78 0.90 -13.36
C ASP A 28 -21.24 1.36 -13.54
N ASP A 29 -22.13 0.43 -13.89
CA ASP A 29 -23.54 0.65 -14.15
C ASP A 29 -24.38 0.89 -12.88
N THR A 30 -23.87 0.52 -11.70
CA THR A 30 -24.47 0.87 -10.40
C THR A 30 -24.02 2.25 -9.91
N GLY A 31 -23.04 2.87 -10.57
CA GLY A 31 -22.46 4.17 -10.20
C GLY A 31 -21.33 4.06 -9.19
N ASP A 32 -20.86 2.86 -8.87
CA ASP A 32 -19.75 2.63 -7.97
C ASP A 32 -18.42 2.99 -8.64
N ILE A 33 -17.52 3.59 -7.87
CA ILE A 33 -16.21 4.02 -8.39
C ILE A 33 -15.30 2.80 -8.53
N VAL A 34 -14.93 2.51 -9.78
CA VAL A 34 -14.05 1.40 -10.14
C VAL A 34 -12.58 1.83 -10.10
N ARG A 35 -12.27 2.99 -10.68
CA ARG A 35 -10.89 3.50 -10.79
C ARG A 35 -10.88 5.03 -10.85
N ARG A 36 -9.86 5.63 -10.25
CA ARG A 36 -9.49 7.02 -10.49
C ARG A 36 -8.12 7.07 -11.14
N LEU A 37 -7.99 7.82 -12.21
CA LEU A 37 -6.76 8.03 -12.98
C LEU A 37 -6.40 9.52 -12.92
N THR A 38 -5.12 9.83 -12.81
CA THR A 38 -4.63 11.21 -12.82
C THR A 38 -3.98 11.55 -14.15
N ALA A 39 -4.25 12.74 -14.66
CA ALA A 39 -3.63 13.30 -15.86
C ALA A 39 -2.96 14.65 -15.59
N PRO A 40 -1.95 15.01 -16.38
CA PRO A 40 -1.45 16.38 -16.42
C PRO A 40 -2.57 17.38 -16.74
N ALA A 41 -2.57 18.53 -16.05
CA ALA A 41 -3.51 19.63 -16.31
C ALA A 41 -2.90 20.74 -17.20
N GLY A 42 -1.77 20.47 -17.85
CA GLY A 42 -1.08 21.42 -18.73
C GLY A 42 -1.81 21.62 -20.05
N ALA A 43 -1.48 22.69 -20.78
CA ALA A 43 -2.00 22.92 -22.13
C ALA A 43 -1.56 21.81 -23.11
N GLY A 44 -2.37 21.55 -24.14
CA GLY A 44 -2.09 20.58 -25.19
C GLY A 44 -3.02 19.36 -25.16
N PHE A 45 -2.71 18.38 -26.01
CA PHE A 45 -3.45 17.12 -26.11
C PHE A 45 -2.82 16.07 -25.19
N HIS A 46 -3.61 15.54 -24.26
CA HIS A 46 -3.20 14.48 -23.33
C HIS A 46 -4.01 13.21 -23.61
N ARG A 47 -3.37 12.05 -23.46
CA ARG A 47 -4.03 10.75 -23.60
C ARG A 47 -3.73 9.89 -22.37
N ILE A 48 -4.76 9.24 -21.86
CA ILE A 48 -4.67 8.22 -20.82
C ILE A 48 -5.49 7.01 -21.28
N ALA A 49 -4.98 5.81 -20.97
CA ALA A 49 -5.71 4.57 -21.14
C ALA A 49 -6.03 3.99 -19.76
N TRP A 50 -7.29 3.58 -19.57
CA TRP A 50 -7.63 2.69 -18.48
C TRP A 50 -7.37 1.25 -18.93
N ASP A 51 -6.66 0.50 -18.09
CA ASP A 51 -6.25 -0.89 -18.31
C ASP A 51 -7.37 -1.92 -18.02
N LEU A 52 -8.60 -1.45 -17.80
CA LEU A 52 -9.76 -2.27 -17.43
C LEU A 52 -9.57 -3.00 -16.09
N ARG A 53 -8.81 -2.41 -15.17
CA ARG A 53 -8.54 -2.98 -13.84
C ARG A 53 -8.96 -2.09 -12.70
N TYR A 54 -9.25 -2.74 -11.57
CA TYR A 54 -9.34 -2.11 -10.26
C TYR A 54 -7.95 -1.61 -9.81
N PRO A 55 -7.88 -0.72 -8.81
CA PRO A 55 -6.59 -0.29 -8.25
C PRO A 55 -5.76 -1.46 -7.69
N PRO A 56 -4.42 -1.37 -7.76
CA PRO A 56 -3.55 -2.31 -7.08
C PRO A 56 -3.78 -2.24 -5.57
N SER A 57 -3.61 -3.38 -4.91
CA SER A 57 -3.75 -3.50 -3.45
C SER A 57 -2.40 -3.39 -2.72
N ASN A 58 -1.32 -3.14 -3.44
CA ASN A 58 0.02 -2.96 -2.88
C ASN A 58 0.11 -1.68 -2.02
N PRO A 59 1.04 -1.63 -1.05
CA PRO A 59 1.35 -0.41 -0.31
C PRO A 59 1.69 0.73 -1.27
N VAL A 60 1.26 1.95 -0.91
CA VAL A 60 1.55 3.14 -1.71
C VAL A 60 3.04 3.42 -1.64
N ASP A 61 3.67 3.52 -2.80
CA ASP A 61 5.06 3.95 -2.95
C ASP A 61 5.11 5.29 -3.68
N ILE A 62 5.69 6.28 -3.01
CA ILE A 62 5.87 7.65 -3.53
C ILE A 62 7.32 7.92 -3.94
N SER A 63 8.21 6.93 -3.82
CA SER A 63 9.58 7.05 -4.29
C SER A 63 9.63 7.12 -5.81
N GLU A 64 10.69 7.73 -6.35
CA GLU A 64 10.89 7.75 -7.79
C GLU A 64 11.03 6.32 -8.32
N LYS A 65 10.18 5.96 -9.29
CA LYS A 65 10.24 4.66 -9.95
C LYS A 65 11.60 4.53 -10.63
N LYS A 66 12.40 3.57 -10.18
CA LYS A 66 13.64 3.20 -10.86
C LYS A 66 13.28 2.52 -12.18
N THR A 67 13.69 3.09 -13.30
CA THR A 67 13.43 2.57 -14.65
C THR A 67 14.43 1.49 -15.10
N ASP A 68 15.16 0.91 -14.14
CA ASP A 68 16.34 0.08 -14.43
C ASP A 68 15.98 -1.32 -14.95
N ASN A 69 14.74 -1.78 -14.73
CA ASN A 69 14.25 -3.07 -15.21
C ASN A 69 13.07 -2.92 -16.19
N PRO A 70 13.29 -3.06 -17.50
CA PRO A 70 12.22 -2.97 -18.50
C PRO A 70 11.24 -4.16 -18.48
N PHE A 71 11.52 -5.21 -17.71
CA PHE A 71 10.66 -6.38 -17.54
C PHE A 71 9.87 -6.37 -16.22
N ALA A 72 9.97 -5.29 -15.43
CA ALA A 72 9.19 -5.17 -14.21
C ALA A 72 7.76 -4.73 -14.53
N ASP A 73 6.80 -5.60 -14.27
CA ASP A 73 5.39 -5.23 -14.33
C ASP A 73 5.03 -4.29 -13.17
N GLU A 74 4.22 -3.28 -13.46
CA GLU A 74 3.68 -2.43 -12.41
C GLU A 74 2.63 -3.20 -11.59
N PRO A 75 2.48 -2.90 -10.28
CA PRO A 75 1.38 -3.43 -9.50
C PRO A 75 0.04 -3.07 -10.15
N THR A 76 -0.78 -4.09 -10.41
CA THR A 76 -2.13 -3.94 -10.96
C THR A 76 -3.18 -4.51 -10.00
N GLY A 77 -4.46 -4.21 -10.22
CA GLY A 77 -5.56 -4.90 -9.54
C GLY A 77 -6.22 -5.95 -10.44
N PRO A 78 -7.28 -6.61 -9.94
CA PRO A 78 -8.05 -7.53 -10.76
C PRO A 78 -8.73 -6.82 -11.93
N MET A 79 -8.99 -7.57 -13.00
CA MET A 79 -9.77 -7.07 -14.14
C MET A 79 -11.21 -6.81 -13.75
N VAL A 80 -11.82 -5.82 -14.39
CA VAL A 80 -13.27 -5.64 -14.32
C VAL A 80 -14.00 -6.69 -15.14
N VAL A 81 -15.26 -6.91 -14.84
CA VAL A 81 -16.14 -7.72 -15.68
C VAL A 81 -16.53 -6.94 -16.94
N PRO A 82 -16.80 -7.60 -18.08
CA PRO A 82 -17.42 -6.96 -19.22
C PRO A 82 -18.78 -6.36 -18.84
N GLY A 83 -19.04 -5.13 -19.24
CA GLY A 83 -20.24 -4.39 -18.83
C GLY A 83 -20.25 -2.96 -19.34
N THR A 84 -21.24 -2.19 -18.87
CA THR A 84 -21.33 -0.76 -19.17
C THR A 84 -20.58 0.02 -18.10
N TYR A 85 -19.75 0.97 -18.54
CA TYR A 85 -18.99 1.85 -17.68
C TYR A 85 -19.18 3.29 -18.12
N ALA A 86 -18.97 4.23 -17.20
CA ALA A 86 -18.93 5.65 -17.50
C ALA A 86 -17.61 6.27 -17.01
N VAL A 87 -17.10 7.25 -17.75
CA VAL A 87 -15.96 8.07 -17.32
C VAL A 87 -16.39 9.52 -17.18
N SER A 88 -16.08 10.12 -16.03
CA SER A 88 -16.21 11.55 -15.78
C SER A 88 -14.85 12.18 -15.59
N MET A 89 -14.71 13.45 -15.96
CA MET A 89 -13.47 14.20 -15.84
C MET A 89 -13.67 15.39 -14.92
N ALA A 90 -12.69 15.66 -14.06
CA ALA A 90 -12.67 16.83 -13.20
C ALA A 90 -11.27 17.43 -13.12
N LYS A 91 -11.18 18.74 -12.94
CA LYS A 91 -9.93 19.44 -12.65
C LYS A 91 -9.86 19.74 -11.16
N ARG A 92 -8.74 19.38 -10.52
CA ARG A 92 -8.47 19.72 -9.13
C ARG A 92 -7.41 20.80 -9.04
N VAL A 93 -7.77 21.96 -8.49
CA VAL A 93 -6.92 23.14 -8.31
C VAL A 93 -7.15 23.67 -6.90
N ARG A 94 -6.08 23.88 -6.13
CA ARG A 94 -6.16 24.47 -4.76
C ARG A 94 -7.17 23.75 -3.84
N GLY A 95 -7.31 22.44 -4.00
CA GLY A 95 -8.24 21.62 -3.21
C GLY A 95 -9.66 21.54 -3.77
N GLU A 96 -10.07 22.47 -4.63
CA GLU A 96 -11.38 22.46 -5.29
C GLU A 96 -11.39 21.51 -6.48
N THR A 97 -12.48 20.78 -6.65
CA THR A 97 -12.68 19.82 -7.75
C THR A 97 -13.84 20.31 -8.62
N THR A 98 -13.53 20.70 -9.85
CA THR A 98 -14.52 21.21 -10.81
C THR A 98 -14.73 20.18 -11.91
N PRO A 99 -15.97 19.67 -12.12
CA PRO A 99 -16.28 18.80 -13.26
C PRO A 99 -15.96 19.47 -14.59
N LEU A 100 -15.50 18.67 -15.56
CA LEU A 100 -15.18 19.10 -16.91
C LEU A 100 -15.97 18.26 -17.92
N GLY A 101 -16.97 18.87 -18.54
CA GLY A 101 -17.84 18.21 -19.50
C GLY A 101 -18.76 17.18 -18.86
N GLU A 102 -19.51 16.48 -19.72
CA GLU A 102 -20.46 15.46 -19.30
C GLU A 102 -19.81 14.06 -19.26
N PRO A 103 -20.22 13.18 -18.32
CA PRO A 103 -19.77 11.80 -18.30
C PRO A 103 -20.01 11.08 -19.64
N GLN A 104 -19.06 10.25 -20.05
CA GLN A 104 -19.13 9.47 -21.29
C GLN A 104 -19.28 7.99 -20.97
N SER A 105 -20.33 7.36 -21.50
CA SER A 105 -20.59 5.93 -21.33
C SER A 105 -19.96 5.10 -22.44
N PHE A 106 -19.47 3.92 -22.11
CA PHE A 106 -18.89 2.96 -23.04
C PHE A 106 -19.13 1.53 -22.56
N GLN A 107 -19.05 0.57 -23.48
CA GLN A 107 -19.21 -0.85 -23.18
C GLN A 107 -17.88 -1.57 -23.28
N THR A 108 -17.57 -2.42 -22.30
CA THR A 108 -16.43 -3.34 -22.35
C THR A 108 -16.93 -4.71 -22.78
N VAL A 109 -16.27 -5.30 -23.78
CA VAL A 109 -16.64 -6.61 -24.35
C VAL A 109 -15.42 -7.52 -24.39
N PRO A 110 -15.58 -8.83 -24.14
CA PRO A 110 -14.48 -9.78 -24.25
C PRO A 110 -14.11 -10.01 -25.73
N LEU A 111 -12.84 -10.28 -26.00
CA LEU A 111 -12.36 -10.65 -27.34
C LEU A 111 -12.76 -12.08 -27.77
N GLY A 112 -13.36 -12.87 -26.87
CA GLY A 112 -13.84 -14.23 -27.18
C GLY A 112 -12.75 -15.31 -27.30
N THR A 113 -11.53 -15.03 -26.86
CA THR A 113 -10.37 -15.94 -27.01
C THR A 113 -10.18 -16.93 -25.87
N ALA A 114 -10.98 -16.84 -24.81
CA ALA A 114 -10.84 -17.68 -23.63
C ALA A 114 -11.47 -19.07 -23.86
N THR A 115 -10.66 -20.13 -23.76
CA THR A 115 -11.11 -21.53 -23.90
C THR A 115 -11.72 -22.10 -22.62
N LEU A 116 -11.38 -21.53 -21.46
CA LEU A 116 -11.87 -21.92 -20.14
C LEU A 116 -12.48 -20.69 -19.44
N ALA A 117 -13.37 -19.97 -20.12
CA ALA A 117 -14.03 -18.80 -19.55
C ALA A 117 -14.88 -19.19 -18.33
N ALA A 118 -14.86 -18.36 -17.29
CA ALA A 118 -15.77 -18.51 -16.17
C ALA A 118 -17.22 -18.31 -16.64
N GLU A 119 -18.10 -19.26 -16.27
CA GLU A 119 -19.53 -19.18 -16.53
C GLU A 119 -20.14 -17.95 -15.83
N ASP A 120 -19.79 -17.76 -14.55
CA ASP A 120 -20.16 -16.60 -13.76
C ASP A 120 -18.95 -15.70 -13.49
N LYS A 121 -18.89 -14.60 -14.26
CA LYS A 121 -17.84 -13.59 -14.14
C LYS A 121 -17.94 -12.77 -12.87
N GLN A 122 -19.13 -12.66 -12.26
CA GLN A 122 -19.32 -11.97 -11.00
C GLN A 122 -18.77 -12.79 -9.84
N VAL A 123 -18.96 -14.11 -9.84
CA VAL A 123 -18.33 -15.01 -8.87
C VAL A 123 -16.80 -14.98 -8.98
N LEU A 124 -16.28 -14.95 -10.21
CA LEU A 124 -14.85 -14.75 -10.46
C LEU A 124 -14.35 -13.44 -9.85
N LEU A 125 -15.00 -12.31 -10.19
CA LEU A 125 -14.63 -11.00 -9.68
C LEU A 125 -14.72 -10.94 -8.14
N ALA A 126 -15.77 -11.51 -7.54
CA ALA A 126 -15.94 -11.56 -6.09
C ALA A 126 -14.77 -12.26 -5.40
N PHE A 127 -14.28 -13.38 -5.95
CA PHE A 127 -13.09 -14.05 -5.43
C PHE A 127 -11.82 -13.19 -5.61
N GLN A 128 -11.64 -12.58 -6.78
CA GLN A 128 -10.50 -11.72 -7.06
C GLN A 128 -10.45 -10.48 -6.14
N GLN A 129 -11.59 -9.84 -5.88
CA GLN A 129 -11.71 -8.73 -4.93
C GLN A 129 -11.49 -9.21 -3.48
N LYS A 130 -11.95 -10.43 -3.14
CA LYS A 130 -11.67 -11.04 -1.83
C LYS A 130 -10.17 -11.22 -1.62
N THR A 131 -9.45 -11.76 -2.61
CA THR A 131 -7.98 -11.87 -2.60
C THR A 131 -7.31 -10.50 -2.53
N ALA A 132 -7.79 -9.51 -3.28
CA ALA A 132 -7.25 -8.14 -3.25
C ALA A 132 -7.31 -7.53 -1.83
N ARG A 133 -8.42 -7.73 -1.11
CA ARG A 133 -8.55 -7.27 0.30
C ARG A 133 -7.56 -7.95 1.23
N LEU A 134 -7.32 -9.26 1.06
CA LEU A 134 -6.32 -9.99 1.85
C LEU A 134 -4.90 -9.51 1.52
N GLN A 135 -4.57 -9.38 0.23
CA GLN A 135 -3.27 -8.86 -0.21
C GLN A 135 -2.98 -7.47 0.34
N ARG A 136 -3.97 -6.56 0.30
CA ARG A 136 -3.85 -5.23 0.91
C ARG A 136 -3.45 -5.30 2.38
N ALA A 137 -4.12 -6.16 3.14
CA ALA A 137 -3.88 -6.28 4.57
C ALA A 137 -2.51 -6.93 4.86
N VAL A 138 -2.17 -8.00 4.14
CA VAL A 138 -0.90 -8.74 4.31
C VAL A 138 0.30 -7.88 3.94
N LEU A 139 0.28 -7.22 2.78
CA LEU A 139 1.38 -6.36 2.36
C LEU A 139 1.48 -5.09 3.22
N GLY A 140 0.34 -4.57 3.69
CA GLY A 140 0.33 -3.48 4.67
C GLY A 140 0.98 -3.88 5.99
N ALA A 141 0.69 -5.09 6.50
CA ALA A 141 1.31 -5.63 7.70
C ALA A 141 2.82 -5.86 7.52
N GLN A 142 3.24 -6.38 6.36
CA GLN A 142 4.66 -6.51 6.03
C GLN A 142 5.36 -5.14 6.07
N LYS A 143 4.78 -4.12 5.43
CA LYS A 143 5.34 -2.76 5.44
C LYS A 143 5.39 -2.16 6.85
N ALA A 144 4.34 -2.34 7.65
CA ALA A 144 4.30 -1.89 9.03
C ALA A 144 5.35 -2.59 9.92
N ALA A 145 5.61 -3.89 9.68
CA ALA A 145 6.66 -4.62 10.36
C ALA A 145 8.06 -4.06 10.02
N ASP A 146 8.31 -3.73 8.76
CA ASP A 146 9.58 -3.12 8.33
C ASP A 146 9.79 -1.74 8.98
N GLU A 147 8.75 -0.92 9.04
CA GLU A 147 8.77 0.38 9.71
C GLU A 147 9.00 0.25 11.22
N ALA A 148 8.35 -0.73 11.86
CA ALA A 148 8.58 -1.05 13.27
C ALA A 148 10.01 -1.51 13.54
N GLN A 149 10.58 -2.35 12.66
CA GLN A 149 11.98 -2.79 12.77
C GLN A 149 12.94 -1.60 12.68
N ASN A 150 12.66 -0.66 11.78
CA ASN A 150 13.42 0.57 11.67
C ASN A 150 13.32 1.41 12.95
N ARG A 151 12.11 1.62 13.49
CA ARG A 151 11.91 2.32 14.78
C ARG A 151 12.67 1.68 15.93
N ILE A 152 12.61 0.36 16.06
CA ILE A 152 13.35 -0.42 17.08
C ILE A 152 14.86 -0.19 16.94
N ASN A 153 15.40 -0.10 15.72
CA ASN A 153 16.81 0.18 15.49
C ASN A 153 17.22 1.57 15.98
N TYR A 154 16.41 2.60 15.70
CA TYR A 154 16.64 3.95 16.23
C TYR A 154 16.53 4.01 17.75
N ILE A 155 15.54 3.34 18.34
CA ILE A 155 15.36 3.27 19.80
C ILE A 155 16.57 2.63 20.48
N ARG A 156 17.11 1.55 19.91
CA ARG A 156 18.35 0.93 20.43
C ARG A 156 19.49 1.93 20.50
N GLN A 157 19.70 2.69 19.43
CA GLN A 157 20.77 3.68 19.38
C GLN A 157 20.50 4.84 20.34
N ALA A 158 19.27 5.35 20.42
CA ALA A 158 18.90 6.44 21.32
C ALA A 158 19.11 6.07 22.81
N ILE A 159 18.90 4.81 23.21
CA ILE A 159 19.20 4.34 24.57
C ILE A 159 20.72 4.37 24.84
N LEU A 160 21.55 4.05 23.84
CA LEU A 160 23.01 4.08 23.99
C LEU A 160 23.56 5.52 24.05
N ASP A 161 22.93 6.44 23.33
CA ASP A 161 23.36 7.83 23.25
C ASP A 161 22.86 8.68 24.43
N ALA A 162 21.76 8.29 25.08
CA ALA A 162 21.18 9.00 26.20
C ALA A 162 21.94 8.71 27.52
N PRO A 163 22.60 9.70 28.14
CA PRO A 163 23.41 9.48 29.35
C PRO A 163 22.62 8.94 30.53
N ASP A 164 21.37 9.38 30.68
CA ASP A 164 20.49 9.06 31.81
C ASP A 164 19.52 7.90 31.51
N ALA A 165 19.61 7.29 30.32
CA ALA A 165 18.71 6.18 29.97
C ALA A 165 19.06 4.91 30.75
N ASN A 166 18.01 4.20 31.19
CA ASN A 166 18.19 2.92 31.85
C ASN A 166 18.63 1.86 30.82
N LYS A 167 19.89 1.43 30.89
CA LYS A 167 20.47 0.43 30.00
C LYS A 167 19.73 -0.92 30.02
N ALA A 168 18.96 -1.23 31.07
CA ALA A 168 18.11 -2.42 31.11
C ALA A 168 17.02 -2.42 30.01
N TRP A 169 16.65 -1.26 29.47
CA TRP A 169 15.71 -1.16 28.35
C TRP A 169 16.24 -1.78 27.06
N LEU A 170 17.54 -2.04 26.95
CA LEU A 170 18.09 -2.82 25.83
C LEU A 170 17.55 -4.26 25.80
N ASN A 171 17.13 -4.82 26.95
CA ASN A 171 16.44 -6.10 27.00
C ASN A 171 15.03 -5.98 26.42
N ASP A 172 14.27 -4.93 26.78
CA ASP A 172 12.94 -4.65 26.20
C ASP A 172 13.03 -4.51 24.67
N VAL A 173 14.06 -3.79 24.17
CA VAL A 173 14.37 -3.67 22.73
C VAL A 173 14.66 -5.03 22.11
N ARG A 174 15.50 -5.84 22.75
CA ARG A 174 15.88 -7.16 22.24
C ARG A 174 14.65 -8.08 22.13
N ASP A 175 13.80 -8.08 23.14
CA ASP A 175 12.58 -8.88 23.17
C ASP A 175 11.58 -8.45 22.09
N LEU A 176 11.41 -7.13 21.87
CA LEU A 176 10.62 -6.60 20.76
C LEU A 176 11.19 -7.02 19.41
N GLU A 177 12.51 -6.95 19.24
CA GLU A 177 13.18 -7.34 17.99
C GLU A 177 13.03 -8.83 17.70
N VAL A 178 13.18 -9.72 18.70
CA VAL A 178 12.96 -11.16 18.52
C VAL A 178 11.53 -11.42 18.08
N ARG A 179 10.54 -10.91 18.83
CA ARG A 179 9.13 -11.12 18.50
C ARG A 179 8.77 -10.58 17.12
N LEU A 180 9.31 -9.42 16.73
CA LEU A 180 9.08 -8.87 15.40
C LEU A 180 9.70 -9.74 14.30
N LYS A 181 10.92 -10.25 14.50
CA LYS A 181 11.58 -11.16 13.55
C LYS A 181 10.82 -12.48 13.38
N ASP A 182 10.27 -13.03 14.46
CA ASP A 182 9.44 -14.22 14.41
C ASP A 182 8.16 -13.96 13.58
N LEU A 183 7.52 -12.79 13.77
CA LEU A 183 6.38 -12.38 12.96
C LEU A 183 6.75 -12.17 11.49
N GLN A 184 7.90 -11.56 11.21
CA GLN A 184 8.39 -11.39 9.84
C GLN A 184 8.69 -12.73 9.17
N LEU A 185 9.19 -13.72 9.92
CA LEU A 185 9.39 -15.08 9.43
C LEU A 185 8.08 -15.75 9.05
N GLU A 186 7.03 -15.62 9.88
CA GLU A 186 5.69 -16.13 9.56
C GLU A 186 5.08 -15.39 8.33
N LEU A 187 5.25 -14.06 8.24
CA LEU A 187 4.71 -13.25 7.14
C LEU A 187 5.41 -13.50 5.80
N SER A 188 6.74 -13.45 5.79
CA SER A 188 7.55 -13.30 4.58
C SER A 188 8.52 -14.47 4.32
N GLY A 189 8.55 -15.45 5.22
CA GLY A 189 9.40 -16.63 5.09
C GLY A 189 10.74 -16.51 5.82
N ASP A 190 11.49 -17.62 5.81
CA ASP A 190 12.75 -17.75 6.53
C ASP A 190 13.95 -17.33 5.66
N PRO A 191 14.56 -16.16 5.92
CA PRO A 191 15.68 -15.68 5.11
C PRO A 191 16.95 -16.54 5.28
N VAL A 192 17.10 -17.23 6.43
CA VAL A 192 18.25 -18.10 6.68
C VAL A 192 18.14 -19.33 5.79
N LYS A 193 17.00 -20.02 5.81
CA LYS A 193 16.78 -21.17 4.92
C LYS A 193 16.85 -20.80 3.45
N SER A 194 16.26 -19.67 3.06
CA SER A 194 16.33 -19.16 1.68
C SER A 194 17.78 -18.96 1.22
N LYS A 195 18.63 -18.32 2.05
CA LYS A 195 20.05 -18.12 1.76
C LYS A 195 20.84 -19.42 1.57
N HIS A 196 20.38 -20.50 2.18
CA HIS A 196 20.99 -21.84 2.10
C HIS A 196 20.31 -22.76 1.08
N ASN A 197 19.39 -22.25 0.24
CA ASN A 197 18.61 -23.04 -0.72
C ASN A 197 17.89 -24.23 -0.07
N ALA A 198 17.55 -24.13 1.22
CA ALA A 198 16.81 -25.16 1.92
C ALA A 198 15.32 -25.07 1.56
N PRO A 199 14.63 -26.21 1.34
CA PRO A 199 13.19 -26.20 1.10
C PRO A 199 12.43 -25.53 2.27
N THR A 200 11.58 -24.57 1.95
CA THR A 200 10.69 -23.90 2.90
C THR A 200 9.24 -24.07 2.47
N ALA A 201 8.34 -24.16 3.44
CA ALA A 201 6.92 -23.98 3.15
C ALA A 201 6.69 -22.53 2.67
N PRO A 202 5.69 -22.28 1.80
CA PRO A 202 5.31 -20.92 1.42
C PRO A 202 4.88 -20.10 2.63
N SER A 203 5.38 -18.87 2.72
CA SER A 203 4.93 -17.89 3.72
C SER A 203 3.53 -17.36 3.43
N ILE A 204 2.96 -16.58 4.35
CA ILE A 204 1.66 -15.92 4.13
C ILE A 204 1.71 -15.03 2.88
N VAL A 205 2.76 -14.23 2.73
CA VAL A 205 2.96 -13.37 1.56
C VAL A 205 3.07 -14.22 0.29
N ASP A 206 3.85 -15.30 0.31
CA ASP A 206 4.02 -16.16 -0.88
C ASP A 206 2.71 -16.79 -1.33
N ARG A 207 1.89 -17.27 -0.39
CA ARG A 207 0.57 -17.86 -0.70
C ARG A 207 -0.34 -16.84 -1.36
N VAL A 208 -0.42 -15.63 -0.81
CA VAL A 208 -1.27 -14.58 -1.37
C VAL A 208 -0.77 -14.14 -2.74
N GLN A 209 0.54 -13.93 -2.89
CA GLN A 209 1.14 -13.52 -4.16
C GLN A 209 1.02 -14.61 -5.24
N SER A 210 1.09 -15.89 -4.86
CA SER A 210 0.86 -17.01 -5.77
C SER A 210 -0.57 -16.99 -6.35
N VAL A 211 -1.59 -16.75 -5.52
CA VAL A 211 -2.98 -16.60 -6.00
C VAL A 211 -3.09 -15.38 -6.91
N VAL A 212 -2.49 -14.25 -6.53
CA VAL A 212 -2.52 -13.02 -7.32
C VAL A 212 -1.91 -13.24 -8.70
N TYR A 213 -0.69 -13.76 -8.75
CA TYR A 213 0.04 -14.02 -10.00
C TYR A 213 -0.70 -14.99 -10.91
N GLY A 214 -1.22 -16.09 -10.35
CA GLY A 214 -1.92 -17.12 -11.12
C GLY A 214 -3.33 -16.74 -11.58
N HIS A 215 -3.94 -15.70 -11.01
CA HIS A 215 -5.38 -15.50 -11.17
C HIS A 215 -5.82 -14.10 -11.65
N TRP A 216 -5.09 -13.02 -11.35
CA TRP A 216 -5.54 -11.66 -11.72
C TRP A 216 -5.52 -11.35 -13.22
N ALA A 217 -4.76 -12.10 -14.00
CA ALA A 217 -4.76 -12.02 -15.47
C ALA A 217 -5.64 -13.09 -16.12
N SER A 218 -6.27 -13.97 -15.32
CA SER A 218 -7.09 -15.07 -15.83
C SER A 218 -8.58 -14.69 -15.85
N THR A 219 -9.26 -15.10 -16.93
CA THR A 219 -10.73 -15.07 -17.03
C THR A 219 -11.37 -16.43 -16.74
N SER A 220 -10.57 -17.39 -16.25
CA SER A 220 -11.04 -18.72 -15.82
C SER A 220 -11.48 -18.73 -14.35
N PRO A 221 -12.35 -19.67 -13.94
CA PRO A 221 -12.70 -19.84 -12.53
C PRO A 221 -11.46 -20.09 -11.65
N PRO A 222 -11.43 -19.62 -10.40
CA PRO A 222 -10.35 -19.95 -9.47
C PRO A 222 -10.33 -21.45 -9.18
N THR A 223 -9.14 -22.04 -9.26
CA THR A 223 -8.90 -23.45 -8.95
C THR A 223 -9.10 -23.73 -7.46
N GLN A 224 -9.24 -25.00 -7.10
CA GLN A 224 -9.29 -25.38 -5.68
C GLN A 224 -8.02 -24.95 -4.94
N THR A 225 -6.85 -25.09 -5.57
CA THR A 225 -5.57 -24.62 -5.02
C THR A 225 -5.57 -23.12 -4.71
N HIS A 226 -6.16 -22.28 -5.56
CA HIS A 226 -6.29 -20.85 -5.26
C HIS A 226 -7.16 -20.60 -4.02
N ARG A 227 -8.27 -21.34 -3.89
CA ARG A 227 -9.21 -21.21 -2.76
C ARG A 227 -8.57 -21.67 -1.46
N ASP A 228 -7.85 -22.79 -1.49
CA ASP A 228 -7.14 -23.34 -0.32
C ASP A 228 -6.01 -22.41 0.11
N ALA A 229 -5.20 -21.91 -0.84
CA ALA A 229 -4.13 -20.96 -0.55
C ALA A 229 -4.65 -19.65 0.08
N TYR A 230 -5.77 -19.12 -0.43
CA TYR A 230 -6.45 -17.99 0.19
C TYR A 230 -6.86 -18.31 1.63
N GLN A 231 -7.49 -19.46 1.86
CA GLN A 231 -8.03 -19.81 3.18
C GLN A 231 -6.91 -19.98 4.21
N ILE A 232 -5.87 -20.74 3.87
CA ILE A 232 -4.70 -20.95 4.73
C ILE A 232 -4.05 -19.60 5.07
N ALA A 233 -3.79 -18.76 4.06
CA ALA A 233 -3.17 -17.46 4.29
C ALA A 233 -4.04 -16.55 5.15
N ALA A 234 -5.37 -16.57 4.97
CA ALA A 234 -6.29 -15.76 5.77
C ALA A 234 -6.31 -16.19 7.25
N ASP A 235 -6.31 -17.50 7.51
CA ASP A 235 -6.34 -18.05 8.87
C ASP A 235 -5.02 -17.81 9.62
N GLU A 236 -3.89 -18.07 8.96
CA GLU A 236 -2.55 -17.79 9.50
C GLU A 236 -2.37 -16.27 9.74
N PHE A 237 -2.75 -15.44 8.76
CA PHE A 237 -2.60 -14.00 8.85
C PHE A 237 -3.42 -13.39 9.99
N LYS A 238 -4.61 -13.91 10.29
CA LYS A 238 -5.42 -13.42 11.40
C LYS A 238 -4.68 -13.48 12.74
N VAL A 239 -3.94 -14.57 12.97
CA VAL A 239 -3.15 -14.76 14.20
C VAL A 239 -1.95 -13.80 14.22
N VAL A 240 -1.22 -13.74 13.11
CA VAL A 240 -0.02 -12.90 12.97
C VAL A 240 -0.36 -11.41 13.12
N LEU A 241 -1.45 -10.97 12.49
CA LEU A 241 -1.90 -9.58 12.53
C LEU A 241 -2.20 -9.14 13.97
N GLY A 242 -2.90 -9.96 14.76
CA GLY A 242 -3.20 -9.62 16.16
C GLY A 242 -1.93 -9.44 17.01
N LYS A 243 -0.93 -10.33 16.83
CA LYS A 243 0.38 -10.20 17.49
C LYS A 243 1.12 -8.95 17.04
N LEU A 244 1.11 -8.66 15.74
CA LEU A 244 1.78 -7.48 15.17
C LEU A 244 1.14 -6.18 15.66
N GLN A 245 -0.19 -6.09 15.69
CA GLN A 245 -0.92 -4.95 16.24
C GLN A 245 -0.55 -4.72 17.71
N THR A 246 -0.49 -5.78 18.51
CA THR A 246 -0.08 -5.67 19.93
C THR A 246 1.35 -5.12 20.04
N LEU A 247 2.28 -5.65 19.24
CA LEU A 247 3.66 -5.20 19.23
C LEU A 247 3.80 -3.71 18.84
N ILE A 248 3.12 -3.30 17.76
CA ILE A 248 3.25 -1.94 17.17
C ILE A 248 2.43 -0.89 17.91
N GLU A 249 1.22 -1.22 18.35
CA GLU A 249 0.26 -0.25 18.90
C GLU A 249 0.31 -0.18 20.43
N VAL A 250 0.88 -1.19 21.10
CA VAL A 250 0.92 -1.26 22.56
C VAL A 250 2.34 -1.31 23.10
N ASP A 251 3.13 -2.30 22.70
CA ASP A 251 4.43 -2.53 23.35
C ASP A 251 5.50 -1.51 22.93
N LEU A 252 5.56 -1.21 21.63
CA LEU A 252 6.51 -0.23 21.08
C LEU A 252 6.24 1.20 21.61
N PRO A 253 5.00 1.72 21.64
CA PRO A 253 4.72 3.04 22.20
C PRO A 253 5.02 3.15 23.69
N LYS A 254 4.84 2.07 24.47
CA LYS A 254 5.24 2.05 25.89
C LYS A 254 6.74 2.25 26.05
N LEU A 255 7.56 1.63 25.21
CA LEU A 255 9.01 1.84 25.26
C LEU A 255 9.40 3.25 24.79
N GLU A 256 8.78 3.75 23.72
CA GLU A 256 8.99 5.11 23.23
C GLU A 256 8.64 6.18 24.28
N GLN A 257 7.59 5.96 25.08
CA GLN A 257 7.24 6.84 26.19
C GLN A 257 8.33 6.87 27.28
N LYS A 258 8.89 5.71 27.65
CA LYS A 258 10.02 5.65 28.61
C LYS A 258 11.22 6.47 28.12
N LEU A 259 11.53 6.39 26.82
CA LEU A 259 12.61 7.18 26.21
C LEU A 259 12.33 8.69 26.27
N GLU A 260 11.09 9.10 26.03
CA GLU A 260 10.69 10.50 26.12
C GLU A 260 10.84 11.05 27.56
N GLU A 261 10.39 10.27 28.55
CA GLU A 261 10.50 10.64 29.96
C GLU A 261 11.95 10.73 30.46
N ALA A 262 12.87 9.97 29.82
CA ALA A 262 14.30 10.03 30.09
C ALA A 262 15.06 11.08 29.26
N GLY A 263 14.36 11.91 28.46
CA GLY A 263 14.99 12.93 27.63
C GLY A 263 15.89 12.35 26.53
N ALA A 264 15.66 11.11 26.10
CA ALA A 264 16.45 10.48 25.05
C ALA A 264 16.24 11.21 23.70
N PRO A 265 17.27 11.27 22.84
CA PRO A 265 17.16 11.88 21.51
C PRO A 265 15.95 11.40 20.70
N TYR A 266 15.51 12.24 19.77
CA TYR A 266 14.38 11.94 18.89
C TYR A 266 14.62 10.64 18.11
N THR A 267 13.58 9.81 18.03
CA THR A 267 13.50 8.66 17.12
C THR A 267 12.23 8.74 16.28
N PRO A 268 12.21 8.16 15.06
CA PRO A 268 11.02 8.16 14.21
C PRO A 268 9.78 7.65 14.94
N GLY A 269 8.64 8.31 14.75
CA GLY A 269 7.36 7.95 15.37
C GLY A 269 7.07 8.65 16.71
N ARG A 270 8.03 9.37 17.29
CA ARG A 270 7.83 10.19 18.50
C ARG A 270 7.54 11.65 18.16
N VAL A 271 6.96 12.38 19.12
CA VAL A 271 6.86 13.85 19.08
C VAL A 271 7.49 14.37 20.38
N PRO A 272 8.49 15.27 20.31
CA PRO A 272 9.14 15.79 21.50
C PRO A 272 8.15 16.49 22.45
N ARG A 273 8.29 16.23 23.75
CA ARG A 273 7.57 16.89 24.84
C ARG A 273 8.53 17.78 25.59
N TRP A 274 8.52 19.06 25.25
CA TRP A 274 9.36 20.08 25.88
C TRP A 274 8.50 21.15 26.57
N LYS A 275 8.97 21.65 27.72
CA LYS A 275 8.43 22.81 28.41
C LYS A 275 9.56 23.81 28.63
N PRO A 276 9.30 25.13 28.48
CA PRO A 276 10.28 26.13 28.87
C PRO A 276 10.55 26.05 30.37
N GLU A 277 11.82 26.17 30.74
CA GLU A 277 12.29 26.28 32.12
C GLU A 277 12.24 27.72 32.62
#